data_AF-A0A662FQG0-F1
#
_entry.id   AF-A0A662FQG0-F1
#
_cell.length_a   1.000
_cell.length_b   1.000
_cell.length_c   1.000
_cell.angle_alpha   90.00
_cell.angle_beta   90.00
_cell.angle_gamma   90.00
#
_symmetry.space_group_name_H-M   'P 1'
#
loop_
_entity.id
_entity.type
_entity.pdbx_description
1 polymer ?
#
loop_
_entity_poly.entity_id
_entity_poly.type
_entity_poly.pdbx_seq_one_letter_code
_entity_poly.pdbx_strand_id
1 'polypeptide(L)'
;LSARVARMPRRTVSMLTEIMAKEGTEFSPYASAKCLKCRFFNVCIGNLRPAARYKVVKVRFHKNKCPLLREEMYVVEIEELPVRLVIDTRLAVPGMTIRYSLPANCVDEKVRKYNVKCEPPYIIEGEKILVKKIIAKLDGGLTVVEAEILEPPSQELWYRIFPQSVPRTGLRRGSRRFSRSRKAVQ
;
A
#
# COMPACT_ATOMS: atom_id res chain seq x y z
N LEU A 1 18.66 -27.11 12.96
CA LEU A 1 18.96 -26.52 11.63
C LEU A 1 17.66 -25.98 11.05
N SER A 2 17.28 -24.74 11.39
CA SER A 2 16.02 -24.15 10.92
C SER A 2 16.22 -23.65 9.49
N ALA A 3 15.70 -24.38 8.52
CA ALA A 3 15.64 -23.94 7.14
C ALA A 3 14.88 -22.60 7.11
N ARG A 4 15.59 -21.50 6.81
CA ARG A 4 14.96 -20.24 6.44
C ARG A 4 14.17 -20.53 5.18
N VAL A 5 12.88 -20.81 5.31
CA VAL A 5 11.95 -20.78 4.18
C VAL A 5 12.04 -19.37 3.63
N ALA A 6 12.80 -19.19 2.56
CA ALA A 6 12.83 -17.96 1.80
C ALA A 6 11.40 -17.75 1.32
N ARG A 7 10.66 -16.84 1.97
CA ARG A 7 9.31 -16.48 1.56
C ARG A 7 9.41 -15.97 0.14
N MET A 8 8.74 -16.66 -0.79
CA MET A 8 8.66 -16.22 -2.17
C MET A 8 7.94 -14.87 -2.21
N PRO A 9 8.44 -13.89 -2.98
CA PRO A 9 7.79 -12.60 -3.12
C PRO A 9 6.36 -12.78 -3.67
N ARG A 10 5.41 -12.00 -3.15
CA ARG A 10 4.01 -12.06 -3.61
C ARG A 10 3.96 -11.56 -5.05
N ARG A 11 3.61 -12.46 -5.97
CA ARG A 11 3.31 -12.14 -7.37
C ARG A 11 1.86 -11.73 -7.53
N THR A 12 1.61 -10.68 -8.28
CA THR A 12 0.28 -10.25 -8.71
C THR A 12 0.29 -9.84 -10.18
N VAL A 13 -0.88 -9.52 -10.72
CA VAL A 13 -1.04 -9.04 -12.09
C VAL A 13 -1.37 -7.56 -12.08
N SER A 14 -0.80 -6.82 -13.02
CA SER A 14 -1.09 -5.41 -13.26
C SER A 14 -1.15 -5.13 -14.77
N MET A 15 -1.38 -3.87 -15.14
CA MET A 15 -1.34 -3.42 -16.52
C MET A 15 -0.47 -2.17 -16.64
N LEU A 16 0.46 -2.19 -17.59
CA LEU A 16 1.43 -1.12 -17.82
C LEU A 16 1.41 -0.67 -19.29
N THR A 17 1.82 0.57 -19.55
CA THR A 17 2.04 1.04 -20.93
C THR A 17 3.21 0.28 -21.56
N GLU A 18 3.28 0.29 -22.88
CA GLU A 18 4.32 -0.40 -23.65
C GLU A 18 5.75 -0.09 -23.17
N ILE A 19 6.04 1.18 -22.87
CA ILE A 19 7.36 1.64 -22.43
C ILE A 19 7.78 0.97 -21.12
N MET A 20 6.82 0.71 -20.23
CA MET A 20 7.04 0.14 -18.89
C MET A 20 6.87 -1.38 -18.83
N ALA A 21 6.21 -1.99 -19.82
CA ALA A 21 5.93 -3.42 -19.87
C ALA A 21 7.15 -4.23 -20.35
N LYS A 22 8.25 -4.19 -19.58
CA LYS A 22 9.49 -4.93 -19.84
C LYS A 22 9.95 -5.64 -18.59
N GLU A 23 10.33 -6.90 -18.70
CA GLU A 23 10.87 -7.67 -17.57
C GLU A 23 12.08 -6.96 -16.93
N GLY A 24 12.12 -6.97 -15.61
CA GLY A 24 13.14 -6.25 -14.83
C GLY A 24 12.81 -4.80 -14.53
N THR A 25 11.84 -4.18 -15.23
CA THR A 25 11.43 -2.79 -14.97
C THR A 25 10.88 -2.63 -13.57
N GLU A 26 11.41 -1.67 -12.82
CA GLU A 26 10.84 -1.22 -11.55
C GLU A 26 9.95 0.00 -11.76
N PHE A 27 8.82 0.05 -11.06
CA PHE A 27 7.90 1.18 -11.13
C PHE A 27 7.14 1.41 -9.83
N SER A 28 6.56 2.59 -9.71
CA SER A 28 5.60 2.91 -8.66
C SER A 28 4.25 3.28 -9.28
N PRO A 29 3.13 2.69 -8.83
CA PRO A 29 1.84 2.94 -9.42
C PRO A 29 1.37 4.36 -9.09
N TYR A 30 0.81 5.01 -10.10
CA TYR A 30 0.15 6.31 -9.97
C TYR A 30 -1.28 6.19 -10.52
N ALA A 31 -2.24 6.70 -9.76
CA ALA A 31 -3.65 6.71 -10.14
C ALA A 31 -4.16 8.14 -10.26
N SER A 32 -5.20 8.32 -11.08
CA SER A 32 -6.07 9.50 -11.01
C SER A 32 -7.41 9.12 -10.39
N ALA A 33 -8.20 10.11 -9.95
CA ALA A 33 -9.56 9.88 -9.46
C ALA A 33 -10.47 9.14 -10.48
N LYS A 34 -10.19 9.26 -11.79
CA LYS A 34 -10.91 8.53 -12.84
C LYS A 34 -10.60 7.03 -12.83
N CYS A 35 -9.40 6.64 -12.39
CA CYS A 35 -9.01 5.22 -12.32
C CYS A 35 -9.88 4.43 -11.33
N LEU A 36 -10.31 5.04 -10.22
CA LEU A 36 -11.12 4.38 -9.19
C LEU A 36 -12.53 4.00 -9.66
N LYS A 37 -13.00 4.63 -10.75
CA LYS A 37 -14.29 4.31 -11.40
C LYS A 37 -14.12 3.48 -12.68
N CYS A 38 -12.88 3.11 -13.01
CA CYS A 38 -12.58 2.35 -14.22
C CYS A 38 -13.00 0.89 -14.07
N ARG A 39 -13.62 0.32 -15.09
CA ARG A 39 -13.98 -1.12 -15.13
C ARG A 39 -12.78 -2.06 -14.94
N PHE A 40 -11.59 -1.57 -15.25
CA PHE A 40 -10.34 -2.32 -15.15
C PHE A 40 -9.57 -2.06 -13.85
N PHE A 41 -10.09 -1.24 -12.93
CA PHE A 41 -9.37 -0.78 -11.74
C PHE A 41 -8.72 -1.94 -10.98
N ASN A 42 -9.48 -3.00 -10.68
CA ASN A 42 -9.03 -4.14 -9.89
C ASN A 42 -7.79 -4.84 -10.48
N VAL A 43 -7.77 -5.06 -11.80
CA VAL A 43 -6.65 -5.75 -12.49
C VAL A 43 -5.55 -4.79 -12.90
N CYS A 44 -5.84 -3.49 -13.02
CA CYS A 44 -4.86 -2.48 -13.42
C CYS A 44 -3.97 -2.08 -12.24
N ILE A 45 -4.48 -1.23 -11.35
CA ILE A 45 -3.70 -0.63 -10.26
C ILE A 45 -4.36 -0.79 -8.89
N GLY A 46 -5.64 -1.19 -8.84
CA GLY A 46 -6.43 -1.22 -7.61
C GLY A 46 -5.86 -2.18 -6.56
N ASN A 47 -5.26 -3.28 -6.99
CA ASN A 47 -4.62 -4.26 -6.12
C ASN A 47 -3.13 -4.01 -5.90
N LEU A 48 -2.63 -2.80 -6.20
CA LEU A 48 -1.27 -2.38 -5.90
C LEU A 48 -1.32 -1.33 -4.79
N ARG A 49 -0.24 -1.22 -4.02
CA ARG A 49 -0.08 -0.20 -2.97
C ARG A 49 0.39 1.13 -3.59
N PRO A 50 -0.27 2.26 -3.31
CA PRO A 50 0.11 3.55 -3.85
C PRO A 50 1.55 3.93 -3.50
N ALA A 51 2.32 4.41 -4.48
CA ALA A 51 3.72 4.82 -4.32
C ALA A 51 4.69 3.74 -3.77
N ALA A 52 4.25 2.50 -3.57
CA ALA A 52 5.17 1.38 -3.35
C ALA A 52 5.94 1.06 -4.64
N ARG A 53 6.99 0.25 -4.53
CA ARG A 53 7.78 -0.17 -5.68
C ARG A 53 7.43 -1.59 -6.08
N TYR A 54 7.32 -1.83 -7.38
CA TYR A 54 7.02 -3.11 -7.98
C TYR A 54 8.02 -3.40 -9.08
N LYS A 55 8.34 -4.68 -9.29
CA LYS A 55 9.20 -5.14 -10.38
C LYS A 55 8.42 -6.03 -11.33
N VAL A 56 8.53 -5.77 -12.64
CA VAL A 56 7.96 -6.63 -13.67
C VAL A 56 8.77 -7.92 -13.76
N VAL A 57 8.10 -9.06 -13.62
CA VAL A 57 8.74 -10.38 -13.72
C VAL A 57 8.33 -11.14 -14.98
N LYS A 58 7.21 -10.78 -15.60
CA LYS A 58 6.78 -11.37 -16.86
C LYS A 58 5.81 -10.44 -17.59
N VAL A 59 5.95 -10.37 -18.91
CA VAL A 59 4.96 -9.70 -19.78
C VAL A 59 4.04 -10.76 -20.39
N ARG A 60 2.72 -10.57 -20.31
CA ARG A 60 1.72 -11.46 -20.90
C ARG A 60 1.26 -10.93 -22.26
N PHE A 61 0.77 -11.82 -23.11
CA PHE A 61 0.32 -11.47 -24.47
C PHE A 61 -0.98 -10.65 -24.52
N HIS A 62 -1.74 -10.56 -23.42
CA HIS A 62 -3.03 -9.88 -23.38
C HIS A 62 -2.86 -8.36 -23.23
N LYS A 63 -3.68 -7.60 -23.96
CA LYS A 63 -3.70 -6.13 -23.89
C LYS A 63 -5.11 -5.60 -23.68
N ASN A 64 -5.21 -4.46 -23.01
CA ASN A 64 -6.46 -3.70 -22.87
C ASN A 64 -6.20 -2.22 -23.15
N LYS A 65 -7.17 -1.51 -23.73
CA LYS A 65 -7.05 -0.07 -23.95
C LYS A 65 -7.42 0.72 -22.70
N CYS A 66 -6.54 1.59 -22.23
CA CYS A 66 -6.83 2.52 -21.14
C CYS A 66 -7.72 3.67 -21.65
N PRO A 67 -8.94 3.86 -21.12
CA PRO A 67 -9.80 4.96 -21.56
C PRO A 67 -9.24 6.35 -21.24
N LEU A 68 -8.40 6.45 -20.20
CA LEU A 68 -7.82 7.71 -19.75
C LEU A 68 -6.65 8.15 -20.64
N LEU A 69 -5.70 7.24 -20.90
CA LEU A 69 -4.49 7.52 -21.68
C LEU A 69 -4.72 7.36 -23.19
N ARG A 70 -5.78 6.63 -23.58
CA ARG A 70 -6.06 6.19 -24.96
C ARG A 70 -4.97 5.28 -25.55
N GLU A 71 -4.15 4.68 -24.71
CA GLU A 71 -3.05 3.77 -25.07
C GLU A 71 -3.37 2.31 -24.78
N GLU A 72 -2.62 1.42 -25.40
CA GLU A 72 -2.59 -0.01 -25.06
C GLU A 72 -1.87 -0.23 -23.73
N MET A 73 -2.48 -1.03 -22.87
CA MET A 73 -1.91 -1.48 -21.62
C MET A 73 -1.67 -2.98 -21.68
N TYR A 74 -0.42 -3.38 -21.50
CA TYR A 74 0.02 -4.77 -21.48
C TYR A 74 -0.19 -5.37 -20.10
N VAL A 75 -0.75 -6.57 -20.06
CA VAL A 75 -0.89 -7.32 -18.81
C VAL A 75 0.49 -7.84 -18.40
N VAL A 76 0.89 -7.57 -17.16
CA VAL A 76 2.19 -7.95 -16.61
C VAL A 76 2.03 -8.70 -15.29
N GLU A 77 2.92 -9.64 -15.02
CA GLU A 77 3.13 -10.17 -13.68
C GLU A 77 4.19 -9.34 -12.99
N ILE A 78 3.92 -8.98 -11.73
CA ILE A 78 4.77 -8.10 -10.94
C ILE A 78 4.99 -8.69 -9.55
N GLU A 79 6.13 -8.32 -8.96
CA GLU A 79 6.47 -8.60 -7.57
C GLU A 79 6.52 -7.29 -6.77
N GLU A 80 5.93 -7.28 -5.58
CA GLU A 80 6.04 -6.16 -4.65
C GLU A 80 7.44 -6.13 -4.01
N LEU A 81 8.11 -4.99 -4.08
CA LEU A 81 9.43 -4.80 -3.50
C LEU A 81 9.32 -4.31 -2.04
N PRO A 82 10.33 -4.59 -1.20
CA PRO A 82 10.37 -4.08 0.16
C PRO A 82 10.21 -2.55 0.21
N VAL A 83 9.38 -2.11 1.15
CA VAL A 83 9.11 -0.71 1.43
C VAL A 83 9.97 -0.21 2.57
N ARG A 84 10.14 1.10 2.67
CA ARG A 84 10.79 1.72 3.82
C ARG A 84 9.73 2.22 4.79
N LEU A 85 9.94 1.98 6.08
CA LEU A 85 9.01 2.36 7.15
C LEU A 85 9.79 2.92 8.32
N VAL A 86 9.14 3.76 9.11
CA VAL A 86 9.64 4.23 10.41
C VAL A 86 8.91 3.43 11.48
N ILE A 87 9.66 2.79 12.37
CA ILE A 87 9.11 2.01 13.49
C ILE A 87 9.87 2.34 14.78
N ASP A 88 9.30 1.95 15.93
CA ASP A 88 10.01 2.01 17.21
C ASP A 88 11.26 1.12 17.16
N THR A 89 12.40 1.63 17.65
CA THR A 89 13.70 0.94 17.65
C THR A 89 13.64 -0.42 18.35
N ARG A 90 12.80 -0.59 19.37
CA ARG A 90 12.60 -1.87 20.07
C ARG A 90 12.01 -2.94 19.16
N LEU A 91 11.27 -2.53 18.13
CA LEU A 91 10.64 -3.41 17.15
C LEU A 91 11.53 -3.61 15.90
N ALA A 92 12.64 -2.89 15.78
CA ALA A 92 13.51 -2.91 14.60
C ALA A 92 14.50 -4.07 14.61
N VAL A 93 13.98 -5.31 14.66
CA VAL A 93 14.78 -6.54 14.66
C VAL A 93 14.64 -7.26 13.32
N PRO A 94 15.70 -7.38 12.50
CA PRO A 94 15.65 -8.14 11.24
C PRO A 94 15.14 -9.57 11.42
N GLY A 95 14.22 -9.99 10.57
CA GLY A 95 13.54 -11.28 10.63
C GLY A 95 12.29 -11.29 11.53
N MET A 96 12.05 -10.23 12.31
CA MET A 96 10.88 -10.14 13.16
C MET A 96 9.64 -9.73 12.37
N THR A 97 8.51 -10.39 12.66
CA THR A 97 7.20 -9.97 12.15
C THR A 97 6.49 -9.16 13.22
N ILE A 98 6.09 -7.94 12.90
CA ILE A 98 5.37 -7.03 13.81
C ILE A 98 4.11 -6.51 13.13
N ARG A 99 3.16 -5.99 13.90
CA ARG A 99 2.09 -5.14 13.34
C ARG A 99 2.62 -3.72 13.21
N TYR A 100 2.45 -3.12 12.04
CA TYR A 100 2.82 -1.75 11.80
C TYR A 100 1.96 -0.82 12.65
N SER A 101 2.62 0.14 13.29
CA SER A 101 1.97 1.23 13.98
C SER A 101 2.70 2.54 13.70
N LEU A 102 1.97 3.58 13.32
CA LEU A 102 2.52 4.92 13.12
C LEU A 102 3.16 5.44 14.43
N PRO A 103 4.48 5.72 14.45
CA PRO A 103 5.10 6.25 15.67
C PRO A 103 4.64 7.68 15.97
N ALA A 104 4.13 7.91 17.19
CA ALA A 104 3.51 9.18 17.58
C ALA A 104 4.46 10.39 17.55
N ASN A 105 5.78 10.16 17.71
CA ASN A 105 6.82 11.20 17.70
C ASN A 105 7.56 11.30 16.36
N CYS A 106 7.03 10.70 15.29
CA CYS A 106 7.63 10.79 13.97
C CYS A 106 7.43 12.20 13.37
N VAL A 107 8.49 12.78 12.83
CA VAL A 107 8.48 14.09 12.16
C VAL A 107 9.05 13.92 10.75
N ASP A 108 8.28 14.33 9.72
CA ASP A 108 8.62 14.10 8.32
C ASP A 108 9.99 14.65 7.92
N GLU A 109 10.39 15.81 8.46
CA GLU A 109 11.69 16.43 8.20
C GLU A 109 12.87 15.52 8.56
N LYS A 110 12.75 14.75 9.66
CA LYS A 110 13.80 13.83 10.13
C LYS A 110 13.97 12.60 9.24
N VAL A 111 12.90 12.20 8.55
CA VAL A 111 12.83 10.94 7.79
C VAL A 111 12.91 11.15 6.28
N ARG A 112 12.65 12.38 5.80
CA ARG A 112 12.68 12.76 4.38
C ARG A 112 14.00 12.42 3.69
N LYS A 113 15.14 12.55 4.39
CA LYS A 113 16.47 12.19 3.83
C LYS A 113 16.61 10.71 3.46
N TYR A 114 15.72 9.85 3.96
CA TYR A 114 15.67 8.43 3.63
C TYR A 114 14.58 8.09 2.60
N ASN A 115 13.92 9.10 2.01
CA ASN A 115 12.76 8.96 1.12
C ASN A 115 11.61 8.19 1.78
N VAL A 116 11.33 8.49 3.05
CA VAL A 116 10.24 7.90 3.84
C VAL A 116 9.36 9.03 4.39
N LYS A 117 8.06 8.77 4.51
CA LYS A 117 7.11 9.61 5.23
C LYS A 117 6.73 8.95 6.54
N CYS A 118 6.38 9.72 7.54
CA CYS A 118 5.85 9.19 8.79
C CYS A 118 4.56 8.40 8.55
N GLU A 119 3.63 8.97 7.77
CA GLU A 119 2.42 8.30 7.30
C GLU A 119 2.53 7.99 5.80
N PRO A 120 3.11 6.83 5.43
CA PRO A 120 3.26 6.47 4.03
C PRO A 120 1.93 5.96 3.43
N PRO A 121 1.67 6.23 2.15
CA PRO A 121 0.39 5.91 1.51
C PRO A 121 0.21 4.44 1.10
N TYR A 122 1.22 3.59 1.34
CA TYR A 122 1.25 2.19 0.93
C TYR A 122 0.92 1.19 2.04
N ILE A 123 0.72 1.63 3.29
CA ILE A 123 0.47 0.71 4.42
C ILE A 123 -0.68 1.22 5.29
N ILE A 124 -1.42 0.29 5.89
CA ILE A 124 -2.49 0.56 6.84
C ILE A 124 -2.02 0.19 8.25
N GLU A 125 -2.42 1.00 9.24
CA GLU A 125 -2.25 0.70 10.66
C GLU A 125 -2.70 -0.74 10.97
N GLY A 126 -1.85 -1.50 11.64
CA GLY A 126 -2.11 -2.89 12.03
C GLY A 126 -1.72 -3.97 11.01
N GLU A 127 -1.35 -3.62 9.77
CA GLU A 127 -0.79 -4.60 8.80
C GLU A 127 0.50 -5.21 9.35
N LYS A 128 0.66 -6.53 9.20
CA LYS A 128 1.88 -7.24 9.55
C LYS A 128 2.98 -6.95 8.55
N ILE A 129 4.14 -6.57 9.08
CA ILE A 129 5.35 -6.38 8.31
C ILE A 129 6.44 -7.31 8.81
N LEU A 130 7.26 -7.79 7.88
CA LEU A 130 8.51 -8.50 8.17
C LEU A 130 9.67 -7.52 8.02
N VAL A 131 10.36 -7.23 9.12
CA VAL A 131 11.53 -6.37 9.10
C VAL A 131 12.67 -7.09 8.38
N LYS A 132 13.17 -6.54 7.28
CA LYS A 132 14.28 -7.14 6.50
C LYS A 132 15.62 -6.60 6.93
N LYS A 133 15.72 -5.28 7.01
CA LYS A 133 16.98 -4.59 7.24
C LYS A 133 16.77 -3.29 7.98
N ILE A 134 17.73 -2.92 8.82
CA ILE A 134 17.80 -1.59 9.41
C ILE A 134 18.53 -0.67 8.43
N ILE A 135 17.90 0.45 8.07
CA ILE A 135 18.49 1.47 7.20
C ILE A 135 19.20 2.54 8.03
N ALA A 136 18.53 3.06 9.06
CA ALA A 136 19.11 4.07 9.93
C ALA A 136 18.39 4.14 11.28
N LYS A 137 19.15 4.41 12.34
CA LYS A 137 18.60 4.76 13.66
C LYS A 137 18.44 6.27 13.74
N LEU A 138 17.36 6.72 14.37
CA LEU A 138 17.02 8.13 14.57
C LEU A 138 16.97 8.44 16.06
N ASP A 139 17.14 9.71 16.39
CA ASP A 139 16.92 10.21 17.75
C ASP A 139 15.46 10.03 18.16
N GLY A 140 15.22 9.85 19.47
CA GLY A 140 13.87 9.65 19.99
C GLY A 140 13.34 8.22 19.85
N GLY A 141 14.22 7.23 19.69
CA GLY A 141 13.85 5.81 19.73
C GLY A 141 13.15 5.31 18.46
N LEU A 142 13.39 5.94 17.31
CA LEU A 142 12.84 5.53 16.02
C LEU A 142 13.93 4.93 15.13
N THR A 143 13.52 4.03 14.24
CA THR A 143 14.40 3.41 13.26
C THR A 143 13.71 3.34 11.90
N VAL A 144 14.44 3.73 10.86
CA VAL A 144 14.05 3.48 9.47
C VAL A 144 14.46 2.06 9.12
N VAL A 145 13.48 1.27 8.70
CA VAL A 145 13.69 -0.11 8.26
C VAL A 145 13.24 -0.30 6.82
N GLU A 146 13.84 -1.29 6.18
CA GLU A 146 13.28 -1.91 4.99
C GLU A 146 12.45 -3.13 5.44
N ALA A 147 11.22 -3.23 4.96
CA ALA A 147 10.26 -4.24 5.40
C ALA A 147 9.39 -4.74 4.25
N GLU A 148 8.98 -6.01 4.34
CA GLU A 148 7.95 -6.60 3.47
C GLU A 148 6.60 -6.55 4.16
N ILE A 149 5.57 -6.06 3.48
CA ILE A 149 4.19 -6.11 3.98
C ILE A 149 3.62 -7.49 3.67
N LEU A 150 3.06 -8.15 4.68
CA LEU A 150 2.63 -9.54 4.58
C LEU A 150 1.17 -9.66 4.12
N GLU A 151 0.34 -8.67 4.37
CA GLU A 151 -1.04 -8.59 3.91
C GLU A 151 -1.11 -8.25 2.42
N PRO A 152 -2.12 -8.77 1.70
CA PRO A 152 -2.37 -8.34 0.34
C PRO A 152 -2.78 -6.85 0.30
N PRO A 153 -2.43 -6.10 -0.76
CA PRO A 153 -2.83 -4.71 -0.89
C PRO A 153 -4.35 -4.52 -0.81
N SER A 154 -4.80 -3.59 0.04
CA SER A 154 -6.20 -3.18 0.12
C SER A 154 -6.48 -1.99 -0.80
N GLN A 155 -7.60 -2.03 -1.53
CA GLN A 155 -8.07 -0.90 -2.33
C GLN A 155 -8.38 0.35 -1.49
N GLU A 156 -8.56 0.18 -0.18
CA GLU A 156 -8.73 1.28 0.77
C GLU A 156 -7.58 2.29 0.70
N LEU A 157 -6.36 1.84 0.41
CA LEU A 157 -5.20 2.72 0.24
C LEU A 157 -5.44 3.78 -0.85
N TRP A 158 -6.03 3.39 -1.98
CA TRP A 158 -6.38 4.33 -3.05
C TRP A 158 -7.53 5.25 -2.65
N TYR A 159 -8.52 4.74 -1.93
CA TYR A 159 -9.66 5.52 -1.48
C TYR A 159 -9.27 6.59 -0.45
N ARG A 160 -8.27 6.33 0.40
CA ARG A 160 -7.72 7.33 1.33
C ARG A 160 -7.07 8.51 0.60
N ILE A 161 -6.43 8.26 -0.54
CA ILE A 161 -5.81 9.30 -1.38
C ILE A 161 -6.89 10.10 -2.13
N PHE A 162 -7.98 9.45 -2.54
CA PHE A 162 -9.06 10.07 -3.31
C PHE A 162 -10.44 9.88 -2.63
N PRO A 163 -10.69 10.54 -1.49
CA PRO A 163 -11.89 10.31 -0.67
C PRO A 163 -13.20 10.64 -1.41
N GLN A 164 -13.18 11.57 -2.36
CA GLN A 164 -14.36 11.97 -3.14
C GLN A 164 -14.82 10.92 -4.18
N SER A 165 -14.01 9.88 -4.39
CA SER A 165 -14.26 8.81 -5.38
C SER A 165 -14.74 7.50 -4.75
N VAL A 166 -14.94 7.46 -3.44
CA VAL A 166 -15.45 6.28 -2.73
C VAL A 166 -16.85 5.94 -3.27
N PRO A 167 -17.11 4.69 -3.72
CA PRO A 167 -18.44 4.27 -4.11
C PRO A 167 -19.42 4.44 -2.94
N ARG A 168 -20.51 5.20 -3.15
CA ARG A 168 -21.56 5.40 -2.12
C ARG A 168 -22.37 4.13 -1.80
N THR A 169 -22.19 3.08 -2.59
CA THR A 169 -22.89 1.80 -2.48
C THR A 169 -22.21 0.91 -1.45
N GLY A 170 -22.46 1.18 -0.17
CA GLY A 170 -21.89 0.42 0.95
C GLY A 170 -22.28 0.91 2.34
N LEU A 171 -22.75 2.15 2.49
CA LEU A 171 -23.41 2.59 3.72
C LEU A 171 -24.77 1.90 3.85
N ARG A 172 -24.79 0.72 4.48
CA ARG A 172 -26.00 0.28 5.20
C ARG A 172 -26.30 1.41 6.18
N ARG A 173 -27.40 2.14 5.93
CA ARG A 173 -27.97 3.09 6.88
C ARG A 173 -28.32 2.30 8.15
N GLY A 174 -27.39 2.23 9.09
CA GLY A 174 -27.69 1.84 10.46
C GLY A 174 -28.65 2.87 11.01
N SER A 175 -29.93 2.51 11.04
CA SER A 175 -31.00 3.28 11.65
C SER A 175 -30.71 3.48 13.14
N ARG A 176 -29.98 4.53 13.51
CA ARG A 176 -30.02 5.06 14.87
C ARG A 176 -31.37 5.76 15.04
N ARG A 177 -32.38 5.01 15.45
CA ARG A 177 -33.54 5.58 16.15
C ARG A 177 -32.99 6.26 17.40
N PHE A 178 -32.90 7.58 17.37
CA PHE A 178 -32.75 8.37 18.58
C PHE A 178 -34.05 8.20 19.38
N SER A 179 -34.02 7.32 20.38
CA SER A 179 -35.03 7.27 21.41
C SER A 179 -34.98 8.59 22.18
N ARG A 180 -36.01 9.43 21.99
CA ARG A 180 -36.30 10.54 22.91
C ARG A 180 -36.65 9.95 24.27
N SER A 181 -35.67 9.89 25.17
CA SER A 181 -35.96 9.71 26.60
C SER A 181 -36.43 11.04 27.16
N ARG A 182 -37.73 11.09 27.46
CA ARG A 182 -38.32 12.02 28.42
C ARG A 182 -37.68 11.76 29.79
N LYS A 183 -37.23 12.83 30.45
CA LYS A 183 -37.12 13.10 31.89
C LYS A 183 -36.45 14.48 31.97
N ALA A 184 -36.98 15.48 32.67
CA ALA A 184 -37.37 15.40 34.06
C ALA A 184 -38.61 16.25 34.38
N VAL A 185 -39.35 15.73 35.35
CA VAL A 185 -40.25 16.43 36.27
C VAL A 185 -39.37 16.95 37.41
N GLN A 186 -39.43 18.24 37.69
CA GLN A 186 -39.67 18.85 39.01
C GLN A 186 -39.67 20.38 38.85
#